data_AF-A0A239D153-F1
#
_entry.id   AF-A0A239D153-F1
#
_cell.length_a   1.000
_cell.length_b   1.000
_cell.length_c   1.000
_cell.angle_alpha   90.00
_cell.angle_beta   90.00
_cell.angle_gamma   90.00
#
_symmetry.space_group_name_H-M   'P 1'
#
loop_
_entity.id
_entity.type
_entity.pdbx_description
1 polymer ?
#
loop_
_entity_poly.entity_id
_entity_poly.type
_entity_poly.pdbx_seq_one_letter_code
_entity_poly.pdbx_strand_id
1 'polypeptide(L)'
;MPKNENLLVIPDDWRAALHPRRGGTHGPSFELDTGAVSTVQQWVKETRDEIDHLLDDPRSRADLVGSARAYLRGEADPQGAAVIAACLAAEWPLRDDYDYYEEPFATFADAWIAEHGLVFAAAATVELSGVFVDGYEWQERKDSRHLRLRRLDEQDPGYSRGLDCLEAGAGTPGRSSGGGPRSG
;
A
#
# COMPACT_ATOMS: atom_id res chain seq x y z
N MET A 1 -34.13 29.64 25.33
CA MET A 1 -33.41 28.51 25.98
C MET A 1 -32.09 28.31 25.29
N PRO A 2 -30.97 28.20 26.02
CA PRO A 2 -29.69 27.87 25.39
C PRO A 2 -29.74 26.40 24.94
N LYS A 3 -29.34 26.12 23.70
CA LYS A 3 -29.21 24.75 23.20
C LYS A 3 -27.88 24.20 23.75
N ASN A 4 -27.95 23.05 24.44
CA ASN A 4 -26.76 22.38 24.94
C ASN A 4 -26.28 21.38 23.87
N GLU A 5 -25.18 21.73 23.20
CA GLU A 5 -24.60 20.97 22.08
C GLU A 5 -23.90 19.67 22.53
N ASN A 6 -23.74 19.44 23.83
CA ASN A 6 -23.06 18.27 24.40
C ASN A 6 -24.01 17.14 24.83
N LEU A 7 -25.27 17.13 24.36
CA LEU A 7 -26.27 16.14 24.78
C LEU A 7 -26.28 14.87 23.92
N LEU A 8 -25.55 14.81 22.81
CA LEU A 8 -25.57 13.64 21.94
C LEU A 8 -24.76 12.50 22.56
N VAL A 9 -25.45 11.50 23.11
CA VAL A 9 -24.86 10.23 23.55
C VAL A 9 -24.91 9.25 22.39
N ILE A 10 -23.74 8.82 21.91
CA ILE A 10 -23.66 7.78 20.87
C ILE A 10 -23.84 6.41 21.51
N PRO A 11 -24.84 5.60 21.08
CA PRO A 11 -25.01 4.22 21.54
C PRO A 11 -23.77 3.37 21.27
N ASP A 12 -23.46 2.43 22.16
CA ASP A 12 -22.28 1.58 22.07
C ASP A 12 -22.21 0.79 20.76
N ASP A 13 -23.35 0.24 20.31
CA ASP A 13 -23.47 -0.51 19.05
C ASP A 13 -23.14 0.35 17.82
N TRP A 14 -23.28 1.68 17.92
CA TRP A 14 -22.94 2.59 16.83
C TRP A 14 -21.46 2.99 16.86
N ARG A 15 -20.77 2.83 18.00
CA ARG A 15 -19.34 3.14 18.11
C ARG A 15 -18.47 2.21 17.27
N ALA A 16 -18.91 0.98 17.04
CA ALA A 16 -18.21 0.04 16.17
C ALA A 16 -18.12 0.54 14.72
N ALA A 17 -19.08 1.33 14.26
CA ALA A 17 -19.12 1.91 12.91
C ALA A 17 -18.53 3.33 12.85
N LEU A 18 -18.10 3.91 13.98
CA LEU A 18 -17.53 5.26 14.00
C LEU A 18 -16.06 5.24 13.61
N HIS A 19 -15.70 6.00 12.58
CA HIS A 19 -14.31 6.28 12.26
C HIS A 19 -13.66 7.12 13.39
N PRO A 20 -12.54 6.66 13.96
CA PRO A 20 -11.79 7.42 14.95
C PRO A 20 -11.36 8.78 14.39
N ARG A 21 -11.58 9.86 15.15
CA ARG A 21 -11.13 11.22 14.80
C ARG A 21 -10.44 11.88 15.97
N ARG A 22 -9.52 12.80 15.68
CA ARG A 22 -8.81 13.58 16.71
C ARG A 22 -9.81 14.33 17.60
N GLY A 23 -9.75 14.11 18.91
CA GLY A 23 -10.65 14.72 19.89
C GLY A 23 -12.09 14.17 19.88
N GLY A 24 -12.37 13.11 19.13
CA GLY A 24 -13.64 12.39 19.17
C GLY A 24 -13.65 11.26 20.19
N THR A 25 -14.79 10.59 20.30
CA THR A 25 -14.92 9.35 21.08
C THR A 25 -13.96 8.30 20.54
N HIS A 26 -13.21 7.66 21.43
CA HIS A 26 -12.34 6.55 21.06
C HIS A 26 -13.16 5.42 20.42
N GLY A 27 -12.65 4.89 19.31
CA GLY A 27 -13.18 3.66 18.72
C GLY A 27 -12.89 2.44 19.59
N PRO A 28 -13.36 1.24 19.17
CA PRO A 28 -13.01 -0.01 19.82
C PRO A 28 -11.49 -0.22 19.91
N SER A 29 -11.06 -1.03 20.88
CA SER A 29 -9.64 -1.39 21.03
C SER A 29 -9.15 -2.08 19.76
N PHE A 30 -7.97 -1.71 19.30
CA PHE A 30 -7.29 -2.40 18.21
C PHE A 30 -6.70 -3.71 18.73
N GLU A 31 -7.01 -4.82 18.06
CA GLU A 31 -6.46 -6.14 18.32
C GLU A 31 -5.76 -6.63 17.05
N LEU A 32 -4.53 -7.11 17.20
CA LEU A 32 -3.77 -7.71 16.11
C LEU A 32 -4.24 -9.14 15.88
N ASP A 33 -4.36 -9.55 14.62
CA ASP A 33 -4.52 -10.96 14.30
C ASP A 33 -3.24 -11.74 14.65
N THR A 34 -3.34 -12.62 15.66
CA THR A 34 -2.24 -13.48 16.10
C THR A 34 -1.75 -14.48 15.04
N GLY A 35 -2.57 -14.78 14.03
CA GLY A 35 -2.24 -15.67 12.92
C GLY A 35 -1.55 -14.98 11.74
N ALA A 36 -1.55 -13.64 11.68
CA ALA A 36 -1.14 -12.87 10.51
C ALA A 36 0.27 -13.22 10.03
N VAL A 37 1.23 -13.33 10.96
CA VAL A 37 2.63 -13.67 10.63
C VAL A 37 2.72 -15.04 9.97
N SER A 38 2.11 -16.07 10.55
CA SER A 38 2.12 -17.42 9.97
C SER A 38 1.43 -17.48 8.62
N THR A 39 0.33 -16.75 8.47
CA THR A 39 -0.44 -16.67 7.23
C THR A 39 0.39 -16.04 6.11
N VAL A 40 1.01 -14.88 6.36
CA VAL A 40 1.88 -14.22 5.37
C VAL A 40 3.08 -15.10 5.00
N GLN A 41 3.71 -15.74 5.98
CA GLN A 41 4.81 -16.67 5.72
C GLN A 41 4.39 -17.87 4.88
N GLN A 42 3.16 -18.37 5.06
CA GLN A 42 2.59 -19.43 4.23
C GLN A 42 2.36 -18.94 2.80
N TRP A 43 1.74 -17.77 2.62
CA TRP A 43 1.54 -17.20 1.28
C TRP A 43 2.86 -16.96 0.54
N VAL A 44 3.88 -16.44 1.21
CA VAL A 44 5.23 -16.29 0.61
C VAL A 44 5.81 -17.62 0.15
N LYS A 45 5.56 -18.72 0.89
CA LYS A 45 6.03 -20.06 0.49
C LYS A 45 5.23 -20.62 -0.69
N GLU A 46 3.92 -20.46 -0.67
CA GLU A 46 3.01 -20.94 -1.72
C GLU A 46 3.24 -20.22 -3.05
N THR A 47 3.57 -18.94 -3.01
CA THR A 47 3.73 -18.05 -4.17
C THR A 47 5.20 -17.81 -4.51
N ARG A 48 6.10 -18.70 -4.06
CA ARG A 48 7.54 -18.47 -4.15
C ARG A 48 8.03 -18.39 -5.58
N ASP A 49 7.53 -19.26 -6.45
CA ASP A 49 7.94 -19.34 -7.85
C ASP A 49 7.55 -18.07 -8.62
N GLU A 50 6.35 -17.53 -8.36
CA GLU A 50 5.88 -16.28 -8.97
C GLU A 50 6.66 -15.07 -8.46
N ILE A 51 6.99 -15.04 -7.18
CA ILE A 51 7.87 -14.01 -6.60
C ILE A 51 9.24 -14.06 -7.29
N ASP A 52 9.88 -15.23 -7.36
CA ASP A 52 11.20 -15.35 -7.96
C ASP A 52 11.17 -14.99 -9.46
N HIS A 53 10.12 -15.38 -10.20
CA HIS A 53 9.93 -14.96 -11.60
C HIS A 53 9.84 -13.45 -11.77
N LEU A 54 9.09 -12.76 -10.91
CA LEU A 54 9.02 -11.28 -10.91
C LEU A 54 10.36 -10.63 -10.56
N LEU A 55 11.11 -11.21 -9.62
CA LEU A 55 12.40 -10.67 -9.16
C LEU A 55 13.56 -10.95 -10.13
N ASP A 56 13.40 -11.90 -11.05
CA ASP A 56 14.38 -12.22 -12.08
C ASP A 56 14.05 -11.56 -13.44
N ASP A 57 12.86 -10.97 -13.62
CA ASP A 57 12.50 -10.25 -14.84
C ASP A 57 13.41 -9.00 -15.05
N PRO A 58 14.12 -8.88 -16.19
CA PRO A 58 15.04 -7.76 -16.42
C PRO A 58 14.38 -6.37 -16.47
N ARG A 59 13.05 -6.28 -16.64
CA ARG A 59 12.30 -5.01 -16.59
C ARG A 59 11.93 -4.61 -15.18
N SER A 60 11.96 -5.55 -14.23
CA SER A 60 11.76 -5.23 -12.81
C SER A 60 12.85 -4.28 -12.34
N ARG A 61 12.44 -3.19 -11.69
CA ARG A 61 13.41 -2.20 -11.21
C ARG A 61 14.36 -2.81 -10.18
N ALA A 62 15.66 -2.65 -10.40
CA ALA A 62 16.70 -3.28 -9.60
C ALA A 62 16.71 -2.87 -8.12
N ASP A 63 16.27 -1.65 -7.81
CA ASP A 63 16.13 -1.17 -6.42
C ASP A 63 15.03 -1.93 -5.66
N LEU A 64 13.85 -2.10 -6.27
CA LEU A 64 12.76 -2.88 -5.71
C LEU A 64 13.15 -4.36 -5.55
N VAL A 65 13.83 -4.93 -6.55
CA VAL A 65 14.35 -6.29 -6.49
C VAL A 65 15.36 -6.47 -5.36
N GLY A 66 16.27 -5.52 -5.18
CA GLY A 66 17.26 -5.52 -4.12
C GLY A 66 16.61 -5.55 -2.73
N SER A 67 15.65 -4.66 -2.50
CA SER A 67 14.91 -4.60 -1.24
C SER A 67 14.07 -5.84 -0.97
N ALA A 68 13.36 -6.37 -1.97
CA ALA A 68 12.60 -7.61 -1.83
C ALA A 68 13.51 -8.78 -1.40
N ARG A 69 14.68 -8.91 -2.04
CA ARG A 69 15.67 -9.94 -1.67
C ARG A 69 16.23 -9.72 -0.26
N ALA A 70 16.43 -8.48 0.19
CA ALA A 70 16.86 -8.19 1.55
C ALA A 70 15.81 -8.63 2.59
N TYR A 71 14.55 -8.27 2.36
CA TYR A 71 13.44 -8.70 3.22
C TYR A 71 13.28 -10.22 3.25
N LEU A 72 13.39 -10.91 2.10
CA LEU A 72 13.35 -12.38 2.03
C LEU A 72 14.52 -13.07 2.77
N ARG A 73 15.63 -12.36 3.03
CA ARG A 73 16.72 -12.85 3.89
C ARG A 73 16.51 -12.55 5.38
N GLY A 74 15.40 -11.91 5.74
CA GLY A 74 15.05 -11.52 7.10
C GLY A 74 15.58 -10.14 7.52
N GLU A 75 16.05 -9.32 6.58
CA GLU A 75 16.43 -7.94 6.88
C GLU A 75 15.17 -7.08 7.09
N ALA A 76 15.17 -6.19 8.09
CA ALA A 76 14.08 -5.26 8.32
C ALA A 76 14.09 -4.13 7.28
N ASP A 77 13.65 -4.43 6.06
CA ASP A 77 13.51 -3.50 4.93
C ASP A 77 12.02 -3.24 4.65
N PRO A 78 11.48 -2.05 5.00
CA PRO A 78 10.07 -1.71 4.73
C PRO A 78 9.71 -1.70 3.24
N GLN A 79 10.63 -1.29 2.36
CA GLN A 79 10.42 -1.31 0.92
C GLN A 79 10.38 -2.76 0.41
N GLY A 80 11.23 -3.62 0.96
CA GLY A 80 11.23 -5.04 0.64
C GLY A 80 9.94 -5.74 1.06
N ALA A 81 9.46 -5.44 2.26
CA ALA A 81 8.18 -5.91 2.77
C ALA A 81 7.02 -5.48 1.85
N ALA A 82 7.00 -4.21 1.45
CA ALA A 82 6.02 -3.67 0.52
C ALA A 82 6.04 -4.36 -0.85
N VAL A 83 7.22 -4.64 -1.41
CA VAL A 83 7.33 -5.36 -2.69
C VAL A 83 6.74 -6.77 -2.59
N ILE A 84 7.05 -7.51 -1.52
CA ILE A 84 6.48 -8.85 -1.32
C ILE A 84 4.95 -8.80 -1.16
N ALA A 85 4.42 -7.85 -0.40
CA ALA A 85 2.98 -7.66 -0.28
C ALA A 85 2.32 -7.32 -1.64
N ALA A 86 2.96 -6.51 -2.48
CA ALA A 86 2.46 -6.21 -3.82
C ALA A 86 2.43 -7.44 -4.73
N CYS A 87 3.47 -8.29 -4.69
CA CYS A 87 3.49 -9.56 -5.42
C CYS A 87 2.34 -10.48 -4.97
N LEU A 88 2.17 -10.66 -3.66
CA LEU A 88 1.10 -11.50 -3.11
C LEU A 88 -0.29 -10.96 -3.44
N ALA A 89 -0.49 -9.64 -3.35
CA ALA A 89 -1.75 -9.00 -3.72
C ALA A 89 -2.08 -9.15 -5.21
N ALA A 90 -1.08 -9.19 -6.09
CA ALA A 90 -1.29 -9.41 -7.52
C ALA A 90 -1.74 -10.85 -7.85
N GLU A 91 -1.33 -11.82 -7.03
CA GLU A 91 -1.71 -13.23 -7.14
C GLU A 91 -3.03 -13.55 -6.43
N TRP A 92 -3.46 -12.69 -5.49
CA TRP A 92 -4.66 -12.89 -4.67
C TRP A 92 -5.93 -13.24 -5.48
N PRO A 93 -6.27 -12.53 -6.58
CA PRO A 93 -7.47 -12.84 -7.37
C PRO A 93 -7.40 -14.17 -8.14
N LEU A 94 -6.25 -14.84 -8.14
CA LEU A 94 -6.01 -16.10 -8.85
C LEU A 94 -6.10 -17.32 -7.93
N ARG A 95 -6.27 -17.11 -6.61
CA ARG A 95 -6.39 -18.21 -5.64
C ARG A 95 -7.77 -18.86 -5.70
N ASP A 96 -7.82 -20.17 -5.46
CA ASP A 96 -9.06 -20.95 -5.47
C ASP A 96 -10.05 -20.55 -4.36
N ASP A 97 -9.53 -20.01 -3.25
CA ASP A 97 -10.27 -19.55 -2.07
C ASP A 97 -10.54 -18.04 -2.07
N TYR A 98 -10.38 -17.37 -3.22
CA TYR A 98 -10.56 -15.93 -3.34
C TYR A 98 -11.98 -15.47 -2.97
N ASP A 99 -12.07 -14.59 -1.95
CA ASP A 99 -13.24 -13.78 -1.65
C ASP A 99 -12.95 -12.32 -2.02
N TYR A 100 -13.80 -11.74 -2.88
CA TYR A 100 -13.72 -10.34 -3.29
C TYR A 100 -13.85 -9.36 -2.12
N TYR A 101 -14.50 -9.76 -1.03
CA TYR A 101 -14.71 -8.91 0.15
C TYR A 101 -13.56 -9.01 1.17
N GLU A 102 -12.62 -9.93 1.00
CA GLU A 102 -11.45 -10.08 1.86
C GLU A 102 -10.19 -9.52 1.17
N GLU A 103 -9.75 -8.34 1.63
CA GLU A 103 -8.50 -7.74 1.18
C GLU A 103 -7.31 -8.22 2.05
N PRO A 104 -6.20 -8.71 1.44
CA PRO A 104 -5.07 -9.26 2.20
C PRO A 104 -4.25 -8.20 2.94
N PHE A 105 -4.51 -6.91 2.70
CA PHE A 105 -3.71 -5.80 3.23
C PHE A 105 -3.75 -5.68 4.75
N ALA A 106 -4.88 -6.00 5.38
CA ALA A 106 -4.99 -6.00 6.84
C ALA A 106 -4.03 -7.04 7.47
N THR A 107 -3.97 -8.25 6.89
CA THR A 107 -3.08 -9.32 7.34
C THR A 107 -1.60 -8.93 7.19
N PHE A 108 -1.21 -8.23 6.12
CA PHE A 108 0.16 -7.71 5.99
C PHE A 108 0.50 -6.69 7.07
N ALA A 109 -0.40 -5.74 7.32
CA ALA A 109 -0.20 -4.72 8.35
C ALA A 109 -0.04 -5.36 9.74
N ASP A 110 -0.89 -6.31 10.10
CA ASP A 110 -0.82 -7.02 11.37
C ASP A 110 0.48 -7.82 11.51
N ALA A 111 0.91 -8.50 10.45
CA ALA A 111 2.18 -9.23 10.42
C ALA A 111 3.38 -8.30 10.64
N TRP A 112 3.42 -7.16 9.93
CA TRP A 112 4.50 -6.17 10.08
C TRP A 112 4.53 -5.53 11.46
N ILE A 113 3.36 -5.22 12.04
CA ILE A 113 3.29 -4.69 13.40
C ILE A 113 3.82 -5.74 14.40
N ALA A 114 3.43 -7.01 14.22
CA ALA A 114 3.86 -8.09 15.10
C ALA A 114 5.36 -8.38 15.01
N GLU A 115 5.96 -8.38 13.81
CA GLU A 115 7.38 -8.73 13.61
C GLU A 115 8.33 -7.55 13.82
N HIS A 116 7.93 -6.34 13.43
CA HIS A 116 8.83 -5.19 13.33
C HIS A 116 8.32 -3.92 14.03
N GLY A 117 7.07 -3.91 14.48
CA GLY A 117 6.44 -2.79 15.17
C GLY A 117 5.75 -1.78 14.26
N LEU A 118 4.95 -0.90 14.87
CA LEU A 118 4.05 0.02 14.17
C LEU A 118 4.77 1.00 13.22
N VAL A 119 5.96 1.47 13.58
CA VAL A 119 6.72 2.42 12.73
C VAL A 119 7.16 1.75 11.44
N PHE A 120 7.60 0.48 11.52
CA PHE A 120 7.96 -0.30 10.33
C PHE A 120 6.74 -0.54 9.46
N ALA A 121 5.63 -0.99 10.07
CA ALA A 121 4.40 -1.24 9.34
C ALA A 121 3.90 0.00 8.60
N ALA A 122 3.91 1.17 9.25
CA ALA A 122 3.53 2.43 8.62
C ALA A 122 4.45 2.78 7.44
N ALA A 123 5.77 2.59 7.58
CA ALA A 123 6.71 2.82 6.48
C ALA A 123 6.45 1.86 5.32
N ALA A 124 6.28 0.57 5.59
CA ALA A 124 5.99 -0.45 4.58
C ALA A 124 4.64 -0.17 3.86
N THR A 125 3.62 0.31 4.57
CA THR A 125 2.35 0.72 3.95
C THR A 125 2.54 1.90 3.00
N VAL A 126 3.36 2.88 3.36
CA VAL A 126 3.67 4.02 2.47
C VAL A 126 4.43 3.53 1.24
N GLU A 127 5.45 2.70 1.41
CA GLU A 127 6.20 2.10 0.29
C GLU A 127 5.26 1.30 -0.64
N LEU A 128 4.35 0.50 -0.07
CA LEU A 128 3.39 -0.32 -0.82
C LEU A 128 2.50 0.54 -1.73
N SER A 129 2.13 1.75 -1.29
CA SER A 129 1.33 2.67 -2.12
C SER A 129 2.04 3.09 -3.41
N GLY A 130 3.38 3.02 -3.42
CA GLY A 130 4.25 3.36 -4.54
C GLY A 130 4.74 2.17 -5.36
N VAL A 131 4.47 0.93 -4.96
CA VAL A 131 4.87 -0.28 -5.70
C VAL A 131 3.74 -0.78 -6.58
N PHE A 132 4.05 -1.18 -7.81
CA PHE A 132 3.08 -1.75 -8.74
C PHE A 132 3.65 -2.98 -9.47
N VAL A 133 2.86 -4.04 -9.54
CA VAL A 133 3.11 -5.20 -10.41
C VAL A 133 2.35 -4.95 -11.71
N ASP A 134 3.08 -4.59 -12.76
CA ASP A 134 2.49 -4.34 -14.08
C ASP A 134 2.29 -5.64 -14.87
N GLY A 135 1.58 -5.58 -15.99
CA GLY A 135 1.48 -6.69 -16.95
C GLY A 135 0.17 -7.50 -16.91
N TYR A 136 -0.94 -6.90 -16.49
CA TYR A 136 -2.28 -7.49 -16.62
C TYR A 136 -2.77 -7.44 -18.09
N GLU A 137 -2.15 -8.21 -18.97
CA GLU A 137 -2.71 -8.49 -20.30
C GLU A 137 -3.42 -9.84 -20.27
N TRP A 138 -4.75 -9.81 -20.37
CA TRP A 138 -5.63 -10.99 -20.36
C TRP A 138 -5.33 -12.02 -21.48
N GLN A 139 -4.48 -11.68 -22.46
CA GLN A 139 -4.16 -12.54 -23.61
C GLN A 139 -2.79 -13.22 -23.56
N GLU A 140 -1.80 -12.71 -22.81
CA GLU A 140 -0.45 -13.27 -22.80
C GLU A 140 0.02 -13.52 -21.35
N ARG A 141 -0.58 -14.55 -20.73
CA ARG A 141 -0.15 -15.09 -19.44
C ARG A 141 1.27 -15.66 -19.58
N LYS A 142 2.31 -14.83 -19.39
CA LYS A 142 3.53 -15.13 -18.62
C LYS A 142 4.69 -14.13 -18.79
N ASP A 143 4.72 -13.36 -19.88
CA ASP A 143 5.94 -12.62 -20.28
C ASP A 143 5.89 -11.09 -20.10
N SER A 144 4.93 -10.55 -19.34
CA SER A 144 4.78 -9.09 -19.19
C SER A 144 4.86 -8.56 -17.77
N ARG A 145 4.87 -9.44 -16.75
CA ARG A 145 4.81 -8.98 -15.36
C ARG A 145 6.16 -8.54 -14.84
N HIS A 146 6.22 -7.31 -14.33
CA HIS A 146 7.45 -6.74 -13.79
C HIS A 146 7.16 -5.70 -12.71
N LEU A 147 8.13 -5.50 -11.83
CA LEU A 147 8.05 -4.53 -10.75
C LEU A 147 8.40 -3.13 -11.23
N ARG A 148 7.50 -2.18 -10.97
CA ARG A 148 7.76 -0.76 -11.18
C ARG A 148 7.24 0.08 -10.02
N LEU A 149 7.67 1.34 -10.00
CA LEU A 149 7.01 2.34 -9.18
C LEU A 149 5.68 2.74 -9.85
N ARG A 150 4.66 2.98 -9.03
CA ARG A 150 3.40 3.59 -9.46
C ARG A 150 3.69 5.02 -9.91
N ARG A 151 3.15 5.40 -11.06
CA ARG A 151 3.08 6.78 -11.52
C ARG A 151 1.80 7.40 -10.96
N LEU A 152 1.90 8.65 -10.50
CA LEU A 152 0.77 9.42 -10.00
C LEU A 152 0.14 10.29 -11.09
N ASP A 153 0.34 9.93 -12.36
CA ASP A 153 -0.20 10.63 -13.51
C ASP A 153 -1.28 9.81 -14.22
N GLU A 154 -2.13 10.50 -14.99
CA GLU A 154 -3.21 9.88 -15.77
C GLU A 154 -2.71 8.87 -16.84
N GLN A 155 -1.40 8.81 -17.08
CA GLN A 155 -0.80 7.84 -18.01
C GLN A 155 -0.47 6.50 -17.32
N ASP A 156 -0.62 6.39 -15.99
CA ASP A 156 -0.56 5.10 -15.31
C ASP A 156 -1.86 4.32 -15.55
N PRO A 157 -1.83 3.11 -16.16
CA PRO A 157 -3.01 2.26 -16.25
C PRO A 157 -3.58 1.84 -14.88
N GLY A 158 -2.81 1.99 -13.79
CA GLY A 158 -3.24 1.83 -12.39
C GLY A 158 -3.62 3.13 -11.69
N TYR A 159 -3.71 4.26 -12.41
CA TYR A 159 -4.07 5.56 -11.84
C TYR A 159 -5.52 5.59 -11.35
N SER A 160 -5.72 6.14 -10.16
CA SER A 160 -7.03 6.55 -9.67
C SER A 160 -6.96 8.00 -9.22
N ARG A 161 -7.96 8.81 -9.59
CA ARG A 161 -8.06 10.25 -9.22
C ARG A 161 -7.98 10.50 -7.71
N GLY A 162 -8.16 9.48 -6.87
CA GLY A 162 -8.00 9.57 -5.42
C GLY A 162 -6.56 9.83 -4.95
N LEU A 163 -5.56 9.55 -5.79
CA LEU A 163 -4.13 9.67 -5.44
C LEU A 163 -3.52 11.04 -5.77
N ASP A 164 -4.26 11.94 -6.42
CA ASP A 164 -3.84 13.32 -6.73
C ASP A 164 -3.48 14.14 -5.49
N CYS A 165 -3.97 13.72 -4.32
CA CYS A 165 -3.72 14.41 -3.05
C CYS A 165 -2.26 14.32 -2.58
N LEU A 166 -1.44 13.40 -3.11
CA LEU A 166 -0.04 13.22 -2.73
C LEU A 166 0.92 14.18 -3.49
N GLU A 167 0.53 14.69 -4.65
CA GLU A 167 1.35 15.66 -5.40
C GLU A 167 1.29 17.08 -4.81
N ALA A 168 0.26 17.40 -4.03
CA ALA A 168 0.07 18.73 -3.46
C ALA A 168 1.04 19.09 -2.30
N GLY A 169 1.86 18.14 -1.82
CA GLY A 169 2.80 18.34 -0.72
C GLY A 169 4.20 18.80 -1.13
N ALA A 170 4.61 18.57 -2.38
CA ALA A 170 5.94 18.93 -2.88
C ALA A 170 5.88 20.25 -3.65
N GLY A 171 5.59 21.34 -2.92
CA GLY A 171 5.64 22.70 -3.46
C GLY A 171 7.02 23.01 -4.04
N THR A 172 7.11 23.14 -5.36
CA THR A 172 8.24 23.83 -6.00
C THR A 172 7.97 25.34 -5.90
N PRO A 173 8.86 26.15 -5.29
CA PRO A 173 8.65 27.58 -5.20
C PRO A 173 8.94 28.28 -6.54
N GLY A 174 7.96 29.06 -6.99
CA GLY A 174 8.19 30.32 -7.71
C GLY A 174 8.69 30.25 -9.14
N ARG A 175 7.75 30.23 -10.11
CA ARG A 175 8.00 30.86 -11.42
C ARG A 175 7.47 32.28 -11.37
N SER A 176 8.36 33.22 -11.02
CA SER A 176 8.09 34.65 -11.14
C SER A 176 7.92 35.03 -12.60
N SER A 177 6.79 35.66 -12.89
CA SER A 177 6.55 36.44 -14.09
C SER A 177 7.51 37.64 -14.16
N GLY A 178 8.36 37.68 -15.18
CA GLY A 178 9.06 38.88 -15.65
C GLY A 178 9.14 38.76 -17.17
N GLY A 179 8.47 39.60 -17.94
CA GLY A 179 8.77 41.03 -18.07
C GLY A 179 9.46 41.19 -19.43
N GLY A 180 8.67 41.37 -20.48
CA GLY A 180 9.18 41.47 -21.86
C GLY A 180 9.98 42.76 -22.10
N PRO A 181 10.92 42.77 -23.05
CA PRO A 181 11.46 44.02 -23.56
C PRO A 181 10.69 44.43 -24.82
N ARG A 182 10.10 45.63 -24.78
CA ARG A 182 9.93 46.47 -25.97
C ARG A 182 11.28 47.13 -26.26
N SER A 183 11.79 46.99 -27.46
CA SER A 183 12.67 47.96 -28.16
C SER A 183 12.93 47.48 -29.58
N GLY A 184 12.62 48.33 -30.55
CA GLY A 184 12.77 48.10 -31.99
C GLY A 184 11.75 48.93 -32.75
#